data_AF-A0A354ZE11-F1
#
_entry.id   AF-A0A354ZE11-F1
#
_cell.length_a   1.000
_cell.length_b   1.000
_cell.length_c   1.000
_cell.angle_alpha   90.00
_cell.angle_beta   90.00
_cell.angle_gamma   90.00
#
_symmetry.space_group_name_H-M   'P 1'
#
loop_
_entity.id
_entity.type
_entity.pdbx_description
1 polymer ?
#
loop_
_entity_poly.entity_id
_entity_poly.type
_entity_poly.pdbx_seq_one_letter_code
_entity_poly.pdbx_strand_id
1 'polypeptide(L)'
;MKTGAAAGNPKTYLDMEGAAYLIEQGTLLIGTEEMSIESASGDGSVHIGLLDAGIAILESADLGRVAPGEYDIAALPLRLVGLDGAPCRAVLIPRQ
;
A
#
# COMPACT_ATOMS: atom_id res chain seq x y z
N MET A 1 -3.14 -4.28 2.84
CA MET A 1 -4.56 -4.26 3.21
C MET A 1 -5.33 -5.01 2.14
N LYS A 2 -5.96 -6.12 2.52
CA LYS A 2 -6.88 -6.86 1.66
C LYS A 2 -8.27 -6.24 1.84
N THR A 3 -8.73 -5.47 0.86
CA THR A 3 -9.99 -4.73 0.90
C THR A 3 -11.13 -5.52 0.26
N GLY A 4 -10.81 -6.63 -0.41
CA GLY A 4 -11.77 -7.36 -1.25
C GLY A 4 -12.03 -6.61 -2.56
N ALA A 5 -11.02 -5.91 -3.09
CA ALA A 5 -11.12 -5.15 -4.33
C ALA A 5 -11.57 -6.06 -5.48
N ALA A 6 -12.79 -5.80 -5.98
CA ALA A 6 -13.37 -6.50 -7.11
C ALA A 6 -14.29 -5.53 -7.87
N ALA A 7 -14.51 -5.80 -9.17
CA ALA A 7 -15.42 -5.00 -9.97
C ALA A 7 -16.83 -4.98 -9.33
N GLY A 8 -17.30 -3.79 -8.94
CA GLY A 8 -18.60 -3.58 -8.31
C GLY A 8 -18.58 -3.48 -6.77
N ASN A 9 -17.45 -3.74 -6.11
CA ASN A 9 -17.32 -3.53 -4.67
C ASN A 9 -17.01 -2.06 -4.33
N PRO A 10 -17.46 -1.56 -3.17
CA PRO A 10 -17.05 -0.24 -2.69
C PRO A 10 -15.55 -0.23 -2.41
N LYS A 11 -14.87 0.80 -2.92
CA LYS A 11 -13.44 0.99 -2.72
C LYS A 11 -13.15 1.41 -1.29
N THR A 12 -12.05 0.92 -0.73
CA THR A 12 -11.65 1.20 0.66
C THR A 12 -10.33 1.98 0.67
N TYR A 13 -10.30 3.10 1.37
CA TYR A 13 -9.13 3.98 1.43
C TYR A 13 -8.68 4.19 2.87
N LEU A 14 -7.45 4.66 3.03
CA LEU A 14 -6.91 5.09 4.31
C LEU A 14 -7.28 6.56 4.54
N ASP A 15 -7.68 6.91 5.76
CA ASP A 15 -7.85 8.29 6.21
C ASP A 15 -6.61 8.78 6.98
N MET A 16 -6.63 10.05 7.37
CA MET A 16 -5.49 10.65 8.07
C MET A 16 -5.24 10.07 9.46
N GLU A 17 -6.29 9.60 10.15
CA GLU A 17 -6.14 8.97 11.46
C GLU A 17 -5.43 7.61 11.34
N GLY A 18 -5.84 6.79 10.36
CA GLY A 18 -5.17 5.53 10.04
C GLY A 18 -3.73 5.73 9.58
N ALA A 19 -3.47 6.77 8.79
CA ALA A 19 -2.11 7.12 8.37
C ALA A 19 -1.22 7.50 9.57
N ALA A 20 -1.73 8.37 10.46
CA ALA A 20 -1.01 8.79 11.66
C ALA A 20 -0.68 7.59 12.57
N TYR A 21 -1.63 6.67 12.75
CA TYR A 21 -1.39 5.45 13.52
C TYR A 21 -0.25 4.61 12.95
N LEU A 22 -0.21 4.39 11.63
CA LEU A 22 0.85 3.60 10.99
C LEU A 22 2.24 4.23 11.13
N ILE A 23 2.31 5.56 11.09
CA ILE A 23 3.53 6.33 11.33
C ILE A 23 4.01 6.12 12.77
N GLU A 24 3.12 6.25 13.75
CA GLU A 24 3.44 6.03 15.16
C GLU A 24 3.94 4.60 15.44
N GLN A 25 3.42 3.61 14.72
CA GLN A 25 3.88 2.22 14.84
C GLN A 25 5.23 1.95 14.14
N GLY A 26 5.83 2.94 13.46
CA GLY A 26 7.10 2.76 12.75
C GLY A 26 7.00 1.85 11.52
N THR A 27 5.84 1.85 10.86
CA THR A 27 5.60 1.07 9.64
C THR A 27 6.54 1.53 8.53
N LEU A 28 7.19 0.61 7.81
CA LEU A 28 8.12 0.95 6.71
C LEU A 28 7.46 0.90 5.33
N LEU A 29 6.41 0.10 5.18
CA LEU A 29 5.68 -0.06 3.94
C LEU A 29 4.22 -0.38 4.22
N ILE A 30 3.31 0.28 3.51
CA ILE A 30 1.90 -0.11 3.45
C ILE A 30 1.52 -0.51 2.02
N GLY A 31 0.83 -1.65 1.90
CA GLY A 31 0.25 -2.11 0.65
C GLY A 31 -1.28 -2.08 0.64
N THR A 32 -1.91 -1.88 -0.50
CA THR A 32 -3.38 -1.99 -0.69
C THR A 32 -3.72 -2.71 -2.00
N GLU A 33 -4.88 -3.38 -2.05
CA GLU A 33 -5.43 -3.93 -3.29
C GLU A 33 -6.02 -2.85 -4.21
N GLU A 34 -6.34 -1.69 -3.65
CA GLU A 34 -6.91 -0.59 -4.42
C GLU A 34 -5.88 0.06 -5.34
N MET A 35 -6.37 0.72 -6.39
CA MET A 35 -5.56 1.53 -7.31
C MET A 35 -4.94 2.76 -6.64
N SER A 36 -5.43 3.16 -5.46
CA SER A 36 -4.81 4.21 -4.65
C SER A 36 -5.01 3.95 -3.16
N ILE A 37 -4.06 4.38 -2.32
CA ILE A 37 -4.19 4.34 -0.86
C ILE A 37 -5.20 5.36 -0.32
N GLU A 38 -5.44 6.44 -1.07
CA GLU A 38 -6.35 7.53 -0.70
C GLU A 38 -7.56 7.59 -1.65
N SER A 39 -8.66 8.19 -1.18
CA SER A 39 -9.83 8.42 -2.01
C SER A 39 -9.48 9.26 -3.24
N ALA A 40 -10.12 8.97 -4.38
CA ALA A 40 -10.04 9.81 -5.58
C ALA A 40 -10.56 11.25 -5.36
N SER A 41 -11.33 11.48 -4.29
CA SER A 41 -11.78 12.81 -3.85
C SER A 41 -10.88 13.44 -2.79
N GLY A 42 -9.79 12.77 -2.40
CA GLY A 42 -8.80 13.25 -1.44
C GLY A 42 -7.91 14.33 -2.04
N ASP A 43 -7.14 15.00 -1.18
CA ASP A 43 -6.25 16.10 -1.53
C ASP A 43 -4.77 15.67 -1.59
N GLY A 44 -4.48 14.39 -1.36
CA GLY A 44 -3.12 13.85 -1.34
C GLY A 44 -2.49 13.86 0.05
N SER A 45 -3.18 14.36 1.08
CA SER A 45 -2.62 14.49 2.43
C SER A 45 -2.19 13.16 3.03
N VAL A 46 -2.90 12.08 2.73
CA VAL A 46 -2.55 10.72 3.20
C VAL A 46 -1.27 10.25 2.53
N HIS A 47 -1.14 10.44 1.21
CA HIS A 47 0.08 10.10 0.49
C HIS A 47 1.28 10.88 1.03
N ILE A 48 1.14 12.20 1.15
CA ILE A 48 2.20 13.09 1.62
C ILE A 48 2.62 12.72 3.03
N GLY A 49 1.67 12.53 3.95
CA GLY A 49 1.98 12.17 5.34
C GLY A 49 2.74 10.85 5.48
N LEU A 50 2.35 9.82 4.72
CA LEU A 50 3.05 8.53 4.71
C LEU A 50 4.46 8.66 4.10
N LEU A 51 4.59 9.33 2.96
CA LEU A 51 5.87 9.47 2.25
C LEU A 51 6.87 10.37 3.01
N ASP A 52 6.41 11.45 3.63
CA ASP A 52 7.23 12.33 4.48
C ASP A 52 7.77 11.59 5.71
N ALA A 53 7.00 10.63 6.24
CA ALA A 53 7.44 9.73 7.31
C ALA A 53 8.35 8.59 6.82
N GLY A 54 8.64 8.51 5.52
CA GLY A 54 9.49 7.48 4.92
C GLY A 54 8.80 6.13 4.70
N ILE A 55 7.47 6.09 4.75
CA ILE A 55 6.68 4.88 4.53
C ILE A 55 6.47 4.69 3.03
N ALA A 56 6.95 3.58 2.48
CA ALA A 56 6.71 3.24 1.09
C ALA A 56 5.25 2.80 0.86
N ILE A 57 4.67 3.18 -0.28
CA ILE A 57 3.29 2.85 -0.65
C ILE A 57 3.32 1.83 -1.81
N LEU A 58 2.62 0.70 -1.64
CA LEU A 58 2.41 -0.32 -2.68
C LEU A 58 0.92 -0.41 -3.03
N GLU A 59 0.56 0.04 -4.22
CA GLU A 59 -0.83 0.04 -4.68
C GLU A 59 -1.10 -1.09 -5.67
N SER A 60 -2.37 -1.43 -5.87
CA SER A 60 -2.84 -2.44 -6.82
C SER A 60 -2.28 -3.85 -6.58
N ALA A 61 -2.02 -4.22 -5.32
CA ALA A 61 -1.57 -5.57 -4.99
C ALA A 61 -2.71 -6.59 -5.19
N ASP A 62 -2.43 -7.77 -5.76
CA ASP A 62 -3.40 -8.87 -5.79
C ASP A 62 -3.25 -9.73 -4.53
N LEU A 63 -4.17 -9.57 -3.58
CA LEU A 63 -4.23 -10.39 -2.36
C LEU A 63 -5.42 -11.35 -2.35
N GLY A 64 -6.14 -11.51 -3.47
CA GLY A 64 -7.42 -12.23 -3.54
C GLY A 64 -7.33 -13.68 -3.02
N ARG A 65 -6.20 -14.34 -3.28
CA ARG A 65 -5.91 -15.73 -2.84
C ARG A 65 -4.99 -15.83 -1.62
N VAL A 66 -4.60 -14.71 -1.03
CA VAL A 66 -3.70 -14.66 0.13
C VAL A 66 -4.52 -14.77 1.42
N ALA A 67 -4.11 -15.67 2.31
CA ALA A 67 -4.69 -15.79 3.65
C ALA A 67 -4.07 -14.74 4.59
N PRO A 68 -4.81 -14.24 5.60
CA PRO A 68 -4.22 -13.39 6.62
C PRO A 68 -3.10 -14.10 7.37
N GLY A 69 -2.00 -13.40 7.65
CA GLY A 69 -0.85 -13.95 8.35
C GLY A 69 0.40 -13.11 8.12
N GLU A 70 1.53 -13.60 8.65
CA GLU A 70 2.82 -12.95 8.48
C GLU A 70 3.57 -13.53 7.27
N TYR A 71 4.16 -12.63 6.48
CA TYR A 71 4.91 -12.95 5.27
C TYR A 71 6.15 -12.08 5.21
N ASP A 72 7.20 -12.61 4.60
CA ASP A 72 8.26 -11.78 4.05
C ASP A 72 7.79 -11.21 2.71
N ILE A 73 8.02 -9.92 2.49
CA ILE A 73 7.67 -9.24 1.25
C ILE A 73 8.91 -8.87 0.46
N ALA A 74 8.88 -9.13 -0.84
CA ALA A 74 9.80 -8.53 -1.80
C ALA A 74 8.99 -7.75 -2.83
N ALA A 75 9.14 -6.42 -2.82
CA ALA A 75 8.45 -5.48 -3.72
C ALA A 75 9.46 -4.48 -4.29
N LEU A 76 10.47 -4.99 -4.99
CA LEU A 76 11.58 -4.19 -5.50
C LEU A 76 11.13 -3.40 -6.74
N PRO A 77 11.17 -2.05 -6.71
CA PRO A 77 10.80 -1.24 -7.86
C PRO A 77 11.83 -1.38 -8.99
N LEU A 78 11.38 -1.23 -10.24
CA LEU A 78 12.30 -1.00 -11.35
C LEU A 78 13.14 0.26 -11.10
N ARG A 79 14.42 0.21 -11.47
CA ARG A 79 15.34 1.35 -11.32
C ARG A 79 15.11 2.39 -12.42
N LEU A 80 14.03 3.15 -12.30
CA LEU A 80 13.66 4.25 -13.19
C LEU A 80 14.08 5.57 -12.53
N VAL A 81 14.75 6.44 -13.28
CA VAL A 81 15.29 7.70 -12.77
C VAL A 81 14.36 8.85 -13.15
N GLY A 82 14.08 9.75 -12.18
CA GLY A 82 13.30 10.96 -12.41
C GLY A 82 11.78 10.75 -12.51
N LEU A 83 11.28 9.64 -11.97
CA LEU A 83 9.84 9.33 -11.89
C LEU A 83 9.39 9.30 -10.42
N ASP A 84 8.09 9.49 -10.23
CA ASP A 84 7.43 9.56 -8.91
C ASP A 84 7.06 8.16 -8.35
N GLY A 85 7.36 7.11 -9.12
CA GLY A 85 7.09 5.73 -8.76
C GLY A 85 7.59 4.77 -9.83
N ALA A 86 7.52 3.48 -9.54
CA ALA A 86 7.90 2.44 -10.49
C ALA A 86 7.07 1.16 -10.28
N PRO A 87 6.76 0.42 -11.34
CA PRO A 87 6.15 -0.89 -11.18
C PRO A 87 7.12 -1.85 -10.48
N CYS A 88 6.56 -2.79 -9.74
CA CYS A 88 7.31 -3.88 -9.14
C CYS A 88 6.59 -5.21 -9.32
N ARG A 89 7.33 -6.31 -9.19
CA ARG A 89 6.75 -7.62 -8.98
C ARG A 89 6.73 -7.90 -7.48
N ALA A 90 5.64 -7.53 -6.81
CA ALA A 90 5.45 -7.84 -5.41
C ALA A 90 5.20 -9.34 -5.22
N VAL A 91 5.94 -9.95 -4.29
CA VAL A 91 5.75 -11.36 -3.89
C VAL A 91 5.73 -11.46 -2.37
N LEU A 92 4.87 -12.36 -1.88
CA LEU A 92 4.83 -12.76 -0.48
C LEU A 92 5.43 -14.15 -0.33
N ILE A 93 6.29 -14.30 0.67
CA ILE A 93 6.94 -15.56 1.02
C ILE A 93 6.46 -15.93 2.42
N PRO A 94 5.85 -17.10 2.63
CA PRO A 94 5.41 -17.52 3.96
C PRO A 94 6.57 -17.49 4.95
N ARG A 95 6.38 -16.85 6.11
CA ARG A 95 7.34 -16.95 7.20
C ARG A 95 7.23 -18.35 7.83
N GLN A 96 8.39 -18.97 8.10
CA GLN A 96 8.49 -20.25 8.81
C GLN A 96 8.36 -20.07 10.31
#